data_AF-A0A1B7MXS0-F1
#
_entry.id   AF-A0A1B7MXS0-F1
#
_cell.length_a   1.000
_cell.length_b   1.000
_cell.length_c   1.000
_cell.angle_alpha   90.00
_cell.angle_beta   90.00
_cell.angle_gamma   90.00
#
_symmetry.space_group_name_H-M   'P 1'
#
loop_
_entity.id
_entity.type
_entity.pdbx_description
1 polymer ?
#
loop_
_entity_poly.entity_id
_entity_poly.type
_entity_poly.pdbx_seq_one_letter_code
_entity_poly.pdbx_strand_id
1 'polypeptide(L)'
;MAGSNQDYFQSPLYQIPEREPAVPGGAPQWSNEPGVSYKERAVPSVPQPVEHHPTDEELFVTDTYGELLPNADFLKQHFFHEGRLTEAQALYILHQATTLLSREPNLVNVESPVTICGDIHGQYYDLMKLLEIGGTFSDNAYLFLGDYVDRGNFGIECLLYLYALKLQYPKHITLLRGNHECRHLTEYFTFKRECLHKYSPAVYDACIASFCSLPVAALVDNRFFCVHGGLSPELITLDDLRRINRFQEPGSSGLLCDLLWSDPVVNFGYEHEHSQHGPPLPPGTAFEHNSVRGCSYFFTYEAACQFLERNNLLGIVRGHEAQDAGYMMYRKTPTKKFPSVITVFSAPNYLDVYHNRGAVIKYANKNITIRQYNSSSHPYWLPNFMDAFTWSLPFVGAKITEMLLAILATCSPEELEDTDVSSEEGDEASRTVTDLAFPPTDVAARRQAIKNKILAVGKMQRVFQLLREEAENVSELAAVTVEEGIVGLGQVGSDLLTAQGTQMRHYIRSFADARRSDMMNERLPIFQPTDSVTDFPVIPAPSMRRRGSGDSMEDLIRRTLEEPDDDGNIGTVERVSDRIAAGRKATGKPMPLKRYETT
;
A
#
# COMPACT_ATOMS: atom_id res chain seq x y z
N MET A 1 68.69 53.11 29.31
CA MET A 1 68.94 52.20 30.46
C MET A 1 68.03 50.99 30.30
N ALA A 2 68.55 49.82 30.65
CA ALA A 2 68.11 48.45 30.33
C ALA A 2 66.62 48.13 30.62
N GLY A 3 65.98 47.14 29.99
CA GLY A 3 66.51 46.07 29.14
C GLY A 3 65.46 45.16 28.49
N SER A 4 66.00 44.27 27.64
CA SER A 4 65.48 43.00 27.07
C SER A 4 64.13 42.97 26.34
N ASN A 5 64.24 42.95 25.00
CA ASN A 5 63.30 42.33 24.06
C ASN A 5 63.24 40.81 24.27
N GLN A 6 62.03 40.28 24.45
CA GLN A 6 61.63 38.91 24.10
C GLN A 6 60.09 38.87 23.97
N ASP A 7 59.57 39.38 22.85
CA ASP A 7 58.30 38.90 22.33
C ASP A 7 58.60 37.58 21.60
N TYR A 8 57.81 36.53 21.83
CA TYR A 8 57.24 35.64 20.81
C TYR A 8 56.51 34.44 21.47
N PHE A 9 55.24 34.26 21.07
CA PHE A 9 54.32 33.16 21.39
C PHE A 9 53.62 33.17 22.76
N GLN A 10 52.54 33.96 22.86
CA GLN A 10 51.37 33.54 23.64
C GLN A 10 50.15 33.43 22.72
N SER A 11 49.58 32.23 22.73
CA SER A 11 48.44 31.77 21.94
C SER A 11 47.18 32.61 22.22
N PRO A 12 46.28 32.83 21.23
CA PRO A 12 45.00 33.53 21.42
C PRO A 12 44.03 32.88 22.43
N LEU A 13 44.40 31.75 23.02
CA LEU A 13 43.61 30.94 23.94
C LEU A 13 43.29 31.58 25.30
N TYR A 14 43.84 32.75 25.64
CA TYR A 14 43.62 33.40 26.94
C TYR A 14 42.84 34.72 26.92
N GLN A 15 42.18 35.08 25.80
CA GLN A 15 41.33 36.29 25.72
C GLN A 15 39.91 36.03 25.21
N ILE A 16 39.40 34.80 25.31
CA ILE A 16 38.00 34.49 24.97
C ILE A 16 37.27 34.16 26.27
N PRO A 17 36.30 34.97 26.73
CA PRO A 17 35.41 34.55 27.81
C PRO A 17 34.67 33.30 27.34
N GLU A 18 34.60 32.26 28.19
CA GLU A 18 33.83 31.05 27.94
C GLU A 18 32.39 31.43 27.55
N ARG A 19 32.14 31.49 26.23
CA ARG A 19 30.81 31.48 25.65
C ARG A 19 30.53 30.04 25.34
N GLU A 20 29.58 29.45 26.06
CA GLU A 20 28.96 28.19 25.65
C GLU A 20 28.54 28.30 24.17
N PRO A 21 28.86 27.30 23.33
CA PRO A 21 28.42 27.31 21.95
C PRO A 21 26.90 27.18 21.92
N ALA A 22 26.21 28.27 21.59
CA ALA A 22 24.80 28.26 21.29
C ALA A 22 24.57 27.46 19.99
N VAL A 23 24.14 26.21 20.13
CA VAL A 23 23.72 25.35 19.02
C VAL A 23 22.32 25.78 18.55
N PRO A 24 22.14 26.22 17.30
CA PRO A 24 20.82 26.56 16.79
C PRO A 24 20.11 25.29 16.32
N GLY A 25 19.25 24.76 17.19
CA GLY A 25 18.67 23.43 17.09
C GLY A 25 19.23 22.60 18.24
N GLY A 26 18.62 22.75 19.42
CA GLY A 26 19.12 22.15 20.65
C GLY A 26 19.46 20.68 20.44
N ALA A 27 20.64 20.27 20.88
CA ALA A 27 20.82 18.89 21.30
C ALA A 27 19.62 18.55 22.20
N PRO A 28 19.02 17.34 22.12
CA PRO A 28 18.13 16.94 23.18
C PRO A 28 18.97 17.03 24.44
N GLN A 29 18.70 18.05 25.25
CA GLN A 29 19.06 17.97 26.64
C GLN A 29 18.43 16.65 27.05
N TRP A 30 19.25 15.69 27.45
CA TRP A 30 18.80 14.60 28.28
C TRP A 30 18.45 15.25 29.62
N SER A 31 17.39 16.04 29.59
CA SER A 31 16.79 16.61 30.73
C SER A 31 16.21 15.40 31.45
N ASN A 32 16.82 15.07 32.57
CA ASN A 32 16.09 14.50 33.69
C ASN A 32 15.02 15.51 34.13
N GLU A 33 14.12 15.94 33.24
CA GLU A 33 12.89 16.59 33.63
C GLU A 33 12.07 15.50 34.33
N PRO A 34 11.74 15.68 35.62
CA PRO A 34 10.85 14.77 36.30
C PRO A 34 9.44 14.97 35.71
N GLY A 35 9.09 14.23 34.66
CA GLY A 35 7.78 14.36 34.03
C GLY A 35 7.48 13.50 32.80
N VAL A 36 8.48 13.05 32.04
CA VAL A 36 8.22 12.19 30.86
C VAL A 36 8.19 10.73 31.28
N SER A 37 6.98 10.23 31.53
CA SER A 37 6.74 8.80 31.77
C SER A 37 6.83 8.04 30.45
N TYR A 38 7.90 7.27 30.24
CA TYR A 38 8.06 6.39 29.07
C TYR A 38 7.06 5.21 29.04
N LYS A 39 6.24 5.06 30.09
CA LYS A 39 5.12 4.12 30.13
C LYS A 39 3.82 4.74 29.61
N GLU A 40 3.76 6.06 29.51
CA GLU A 40 2.57 6.78 29.08
C GLU A 40 2.63 7.08 27.58
N ARG A 41 1.46 7.10 26.95
CA ARG A 41 1.34 7.32 25.52
C ARG A 41 1.73 8.76 25.17
N ALA A 42 2.69 8.92 24.27
CA ALA A 42 3.25 10.22 23.89
C ALA A 42 2.21 11.19 23.29
N VAL A 43 1.22 10.66 22.56
CA VAL A 43 0.16 11.46 21.92
C VAL A 43 -1.20 10.99 22.44
N PRO A 44 -1.66 11.42 23.63
CA PRO A 44 -2.91 10.94 24.22
C PRO A 44 -4.17 11.43 23.48
N SER A 45 -4.07 12.48 22.66
CA SER A 45 -5.19 13.05 21.90
C SER A 45 -5.67 12.19 20.74
N VAL A 46 -4.83 11.30 20.20
CA VAL A 46 -5.22 10.38 19.12
C VAL A 46 -6.07 9.26 19.74
N PRO A 47 -7.28 8.95 19.25
CA PRO A 47 -8.05 7.82 19.79
C PRO A 47 -7.26 6.50 19.74
N GLN A 48 -7.53 5.59 20.68
CA GLN A 48 -6.96 4.24 20.63
C GLN A 48 -7.93 3.30 19.89
N PRO A 49 -7.41 2.33 19.13
CA PRO A 49 -8.23 1.24 18.58
C PRO A 49 -8.97 0.48 19.68
N VAL A 50 -10.12 -0.10 19.34
CA VAL A 50 -10.83 -0.99 20.28
C VAL A 50 -10.01 -2.25 20.53
N GLU A 51 -9.65 -2.49 21.80
CA GLU A 51 -8.78 -3.63 22.18
C GLU A 51 -9.51 -4.99 22.20
N HIS A 52 -10.83 -5.00 22.39
CA HIS A 52 -11.59 -6.23 22.58
C HIS A 52 -12.47 -6.55 21.36
N HIS A 53 -12.65 -7.84 21.14
CA HIS A 53 -13.66 -8.32 20.21
C HIS A 53 -15.06 -8.17 20.81
N PRO A 54 -16.08 -7.85 20.01
CA PRO A 54 -17.44 -7.72 20.49
C PRO A 54 -18.00 -9.09 20.86
N THR A 55 -18.89 -9.11 21.83
CA THR A 55 -19.69 -10.28 22.17
C THR A 55 -20.77 -10.53 21.09
N ASP A 56 -21.27 -11.76 20.99
CA ASP A 56 -22.35 -12.08 20.04
C ASP A 56 -23.64 -11.31 20.33
N GLU A 57 -23.88 -10.97 21.60
CA GLU A 57 -25.05 -10.19 22.06
C GLU A 57 -24.99 -8.72 21.60
N GLU A 58 -23.78 -8.16 21.46
CA GLU A 58 -23.58 -6.80 20.93
C GLU A 58 -23.63 -6.78 19.40
N LEU A 59 -23.03 -7.79 18.78
CA LEU A 59 -22.89 -7.85 17.33
C LEU A 59 -24.18 -8.24 16.64
N PHE A 60 -24.99 -9.12 17.22
CA PHE A 60 -26.15 -9.67 16.55
C PHE A 60 -27.47 -9.22 17.16
N VAL A 61 -28.45 -8.98 16.29
CA VAL A 61 -29.83 -8.70 16.63
C VAL A 61 -30.72 -9.78 16.05
N THR A 62 -31.76 -10.17 16.78
CA THR A 62 -32.76 -11.11 16.29
C THR A 62 -33.84 -10.36 15.53
N ASP A 63 -34.15 -10.81 14.31
CA ASP A 63 -35.22 -10.25 13.51
C ASP A 63 -36.61 -10.72 13.99
N THR A 64 -37.68 -10.26 13.31
CA THR A 64 -39.06 -10.67 13.62
C THR A 64 -39.33 -12.16 13.41
N TYR A 65 -38.48 -12.86 12.67
CA TYR A 65 -38.60 -14.29 12.33
C TYR A 65 -37.71 -15.18 13.21
N GLY A 66 -36.93 -14.60 14.13
CA GLY A 66 -36.02 -15.34 14.99
C GLY A 66 -34.63 -15.57 14.39
N GLU A 67 -34.33 -15.00 13.22
CA GLU A 67 -33.03 -15.14 12.56
C GLU A 67 -32.03 -14.14 13.16
N LEU A 68 -30.79 -14.59 13.28
CA LEU A 68 -29.70 -13.81 13.85
C LEU A 68 -29.06 -12.96 12.75
N LEU A 69 -29.21 -11.64 12.82
CA LEU A 69 -28.68 -10.69 11.84
C LEU A 69 -27.60 -9.81 12.46
N PRO A 70 -26.55 -9.45 11.71
CA PRO A 70 -25.55 -8.50 12.20
C PRO A 70 -26.16 -7.11 12.40
N ASN A 71 -25.87 -6.50 13.55
CA ASN A 71 -26.26 -5.15 13.89
C ASN A 71 -25.36 -4.15 13.16
N ALA A 72 -25.85 -3.61 12.04
CA ALA A 72 -25.07 -2.67 11.24
C ALA A 72 -24.70 -1.39 12.01
N ASP A 73 -25.55 -0.87 12.89
CA ASP A 73 -25.24 0.36 13.63
C ASP A 73 -24.09 0.15 14.63
N PHE A 74 -24.07 -1.00 15.29
CA PHE A 74 -22.95 -1.40 16.14
C PHE A 74 -21.67 -1.60 15.32
N LEU A 75 -21.74 -2.39 14.25
CA LEU A 75 -20.60 -2.66 13.36
C LEU A 75 -19.98 -1.38 12.80
N LYS A 76 -20.83 -0.42 12.43
CA LYS A 76 -20.41 0.89 11.96
C LYS A 76 -19.46 1.56 12.95
N GLN A 77 -19.87 1.64 14.22
CA GLN A 77 -19.09 2.31 15.25
C GLN A 77 -17.84 1.50 15.62
N HIS A 78 -17.96 0.16 15.69
CA HIS A 78 -16.85 -0.72 16.03
C HIS A 78 -15.70 -0.61 15.01
N PHE A 79 -16.01 -0.71 13.71
CA PHE A 79 -15.02 -0.57 12.64
C PHE A 79 -14.48 0.86 12.50
N PHE A 80 -15.30 1.88 12.76
CA PHE A 80 -14.83 3.28 12.76
C PHE A 80 -13.76 3.54 13.83
N HIS A 81 -13.73 2.76 14.91
CA HIS A 81 -12.70 2.79 15.94
C HIS A 81 -11.70 1.64 15.79
N GLU A 82 -11.50 1.14 14.57
CA GLU A 82 -10.52 0.10 14.21
C GLU A 82 -10.69 -1.23 14.97
N GLY A 83 -11.89 -1.47 15.51
CA GLY A 83 -12.22 -2.70 16.21
C GLY A 83 -12.32 -3.88 15.24
N ARG A 84 -11.96 -5.08 15.71
CA ARG A 84 -12.01 -6.32 14.92
C ARG A 84 -13.08 -7.26 15.45
N LEU A 85 -13.70 -8.03 14.57
CA LEU A 85 -14.58 -9.12 14.97
C LEU A 85 -13.76 -10.35 15.34
N THR A 86 -14.37 -11.32 16.02
CA THR A 86 -13.79 -12.67 16.06
C THR A 86 -13.83 -13.31 14.67
N GLU A 87 -12.95 -14.29 14.42
CA GLU A 87 -12.94 -15.04 13.16
C GLU A 87 -14.31 -15.72 12.90
N ALA A 88 -14.91 -16.31 13.93
CA ALA A 88 -16.22 -16.97 13.82
C ALA A 88 -17.33 -16.00 13.40
N GLN A 89 -17.34 -14.79 13.96
CA GLN A 89 -18.31 -13.74 13.63
C GLN A 89 -18.12 -13.23 12.19
N ALA A 90 -16.88 -13.01 11.76
CA ALA A 90 -16.60 -12.60 10.38
C ALA A 90 -17.02 -13.67 9.37
N LEU A 91 -16.67 -14.94 9.63
CA LEU A 91 -17.08 -16.08 8.81
C LEU A 91 -18.61 -16.23 8.76
N TYR A 92 -19.30 -16.02 9.88
CA TYR A 92 -20.76 -16.06 9.92
C TYR A 92 -21.37 -15.04 8.95
N ILE A 93 -20.95 -13.77 9.00
CA ILE A 93 -21.44 -12.72 8.11
C ILE A 93 -21.14 -13.08 6.64
N LEU A 94 -19.92 -13.52 6.33
CA LEU A 94 -19.53 -13.90 4.97
C LEU A 94 -20.37 -15.07 4.44
N HIS A 95 -20.60 -16.12 5.22
CA HIS A 95 -21.37 -17.29 4.80
C HIS A 95 -22.87 -16.99 4.62
N GLN A 96 -23.45 -16.20 5.53
CA GLN A 96 -24.86 -15.78 5.39
C GLN A 96 -25.04 -14.89 4.14
N ALA A 97 -24.15 -13.91 3.94
CA ALA A 97 -24.19 -13.05 2.76
C ALA A 97 -24.00 -13.85 1.47
N THR A 98 -23.04 -14.80 1.44
CA THR A 98 -22.83 -15.71 0.30
C THR A 98 -24.09 -16.50 -0.03
N THR A 99 -24.74 -17.07 0.99
CA THR A 99 -25.99 -17.82 0.82
C THR A 99 -27.08 -16.95 0.23
N LEU A 100 -27.22 -15.72 0.69
CA LEU A 100 -28.20 -14.76 0.18
C LEU A 100 -27.90 -14.37 -1.28
N LEU A 101 -26.68 -13.90 -1.56
CA LEU A 101 -26.23 -13.45 -2.88
C LEU A 101 -26.32 -14.57 -3.93
N SER A 102 -26.07 -15.83 -3.54
CA SER A 102 -26.19 -16.99 -4.45
C SER A 102 -27.61 -17.21 -4.98
N ARG A 103 -28.64 -16.70 -4.28
CA ARG A 103 -30.04 -16.79 -4.71
C ARG A 103 -30.44 -15.65 -5.64
N GLU A 104 -29.63 -14.59 -5.73
CA GLU A 104 -29.90 -13.47 -6.62
C GLU A 104 -29.56 -13.82 -8.08
N PRO A 105 -30.28 -13.26 -9.06
CA PRO A 105 -29.96 -13.48 -10.48
C PRO A 105 -28.69 -12.73 -10.89
N ASN A 106 -28.12 -13.10 -12.04
CA ASN A 106 -26.98 -12.37 -12.62
C ASN A 106 -27.30 -10.90 -12.91
N LEU A 107 -28.54 -10.62 -13.37
CA LEU A 107 -29.08 -9.29 -13.62
C LEU A 107 -30.18 -8.99 -12.60
N VAL A 108 -29.87 -8.14 -11.62
CA VAL A 108 -30.81 -7.77 -10.54
C VAL A 108 -31.69 -6.60 -10.98
N ASN A 109 -32.99 -6.65 -10.71
CA ASN A 109 -33.87 -5.51 -10.95
C ASN A 109 -33.91 -4.62 -9.71
N VAL A 110 -33.70 -3.32 -9.90
CA VAL A 110 -33.70 -2.32 -8.82
C VAL A 110 -34.71 -1.23 -9.14
N GLU A 111 -35.57 -0.91 -8.18
CA GLU A 111 -36.59 0.12 -8.32
C GLU A 111 -36.09 1.45 -7.74
N SER A 112 -36.49 2.56 -8.36
CA SER A 112 -36.28 3.89 -7.78
C SER A 112 -37.23 4.16 -6.61
N PRO A 113 -36.85 4.98 -5.60
CA PRO A 113 -35.60 5.75 -5.49
C PRO A 113 -34.36 4.90 -5.17
N VAL A 114 -33.26 5.17 -5.86
CA VAL A 114 -31.97 4.48 -5.67
C VAL A 114 -30.80 5.45 -5.70
N THR A 115 -29.81 5.19 -4.85
CA THR A 115 -28.48 5.81 -4.90
C THR A 115 -27.50 4.80 -5.50
N ILE A 116 -26.89 5.14 -6.64
CA ILE A 116 -25.90 4.31 -7.34
C ILE A 116 -24.50 4.81 -6.96
N CYS A 117 -23.65 3.89 -6.52
CA CYS A 117 -22.31 4.11 -6.00
C CYS A 117 -21.29 3.36 -6.85
N GLY A 118 -20.20 4.02 -7.22
CA GLY A 118 -19.06 3.38 -7.88
C GLY A 118 -18.12 2.74 -6.86
N ASP A 119 -16.84 2.73 -7.23
CA ASP A 119 -15.75 2.05 -6.55
C ASP A 119 -15.52 2.62 -5.15
N ILE A 120 -15.17 1.75 -4.20
CA ILE A 120 -14.93 2.07 -2.79
C ILE A 120 -13.47 1.84 -2.38
N HIS A 121 -12.82 0.79 -2.91
CA HIS A 121 -11.40 0.47 -2.71
C HIS A 121 -10.92 0.55 -1.27
N GLY A 122 -11.63 -0.10 -0.34
CA GLY A 122 -11.22 -0.16 1.06
C GLY A 122 -11.16 1.18 1.78
N GLN A 123 -11.81 2.23 1.27
CA GLN A 123 -11.91 3.54 1.93
C GLN A 123 -13.11 3.59 2.90
N TYR A 124 -13.05 2.83 3.99
CA TYR A 124 -14.16 2.66 4.95
C TYR A 124 -14.71 3.99 5.51
N TYR A 125 -13.83 4.93 5.83
CA TYR A 125 -14.21 6.23 6.38
C TYR A 125 -14.97 7.08 5.36
N ASP A 126 -14.62 6.98 4.08
CA ASP A 126 -15.35 7.62 2.99
C ASP A 126 -16.66 6.92 2.66
N LEU A 127 -16.73 5.59 2.83
CA LEU A 127 -17.99 4.85 2.76
C LEU A 127 -18.99 5.35 3.81
N MET A 128 -18.53 5.69 5.02
CA MET A 128 -19.41 6.32 6.02
C MET A 128 -19.95 7.66 5.55
N LYS A 129 -19.11 8.46 4.90
CA LYS A 129 -19.52 9.75 4.34
C LYS A 129 -20.49 9.58 3.18
N LEU A 130 -20.25 8.60 2.31
CA LEU A 130 -21.10 8.21 1.19
C LEU A 130 -22.53 7.89 1.68
N LEU A 131 -22.65 7.08 2.72
CA LEU A 131 -23.96 6.70 3.28
C LEU A 131 -24.67 7.89 3.94
N GLU A 132 -23.93 8.80 4.58
CA GLU A 132 -24.49 10.04 5.15
C GLU A 132 -25.12 10.92 4.06
N ILE A 133 -24.45 11.11 2.91
CA ILE A 133 -24.96 11.94 1.82
C ILE A 133 -25.98 11.24 0.93
N GLY A 134 -25.90 9.91 0.84
CA GLY A 134 -26.74 9.08 -0.04
C GLY A 134 -28.18 9.01 0.47
N GLY A 135 -28.38 9.10 1.79
CA GLY A 135 -29.69 9.06 2.45
C GLY A 135 -29.92 7.76 3.23
N THR A 136 -31.05 7.70 3.94
CA THR A 136 -31.39 6.57 4.82
C THR A 136 -31.93 5.37 4.03
N PHE A 137 -31.80 4.18 4.60
CA PHE A 137 -32.25 2.93 3.97
C PHE A 137 -33.78 2.74 3.97
N SER A 138 -34.51 3.49 4.80
CA SER A 138 -35.98 3.40 4.90
C SER A 138 -36.70 3.87 3.63
N ASP A 139 -36.17 4.90 2.97
CA ASP A 139 -36.81 5.56 1.83
C ASP A 139 -36.03 5.42 0.52
N ASN A 140 -34.83 4.82 0.55
CA ASN A 140 -33.92 4.82 -0.59
C ASN A 140 -33.12 3.51 -0.67
N ALA A 141 -33.12 2.88 -1.86
CA ALA A 141 -32.25 1.75 -2.14
C ALA A 141 -30.82 2.22 -2.48
N TYR A 142 -29.85 1.32 -2.35
CA TYR A 142 -28.47 1.50 -2.77
C TYR A 142 -28.09 0.41 -3.75
N LEU A 143 -27.38 0.82 -4.81
CA LEU A 143 -26.76 -0.05 -5.78
C LEU A 143 -25.27 0.27 -5.82
N PHE A 144 -24.43 -0.66 -5.37
CA PHE A 144 -22.99 -0.55 -5.48
C PHE A 144 -22.50 -1.34 -6.70
N LEU A 145 -21.61 -0.72 -7.47
CA LEU A 145 -21.19 -1.26 -8.76
C LEU A 145 -20.01 -2.24 -8.66
N GLY A 146 -19.31 -2.34 -7.53
CA GLY A 146 -18.17 -3.24 -7.33
C GLY A 146 -16.97 -2.53 -6.70
N ASP A 147 -15.83 -3.21 -6.69
CA ASP A 147 -14.54 -2.72 -6.22
C ASP A 147 -14.61 -2.20 -4.78
N TYR A 148 -14.97 -3.10 -3.87
CA TYR A 148 -15.06 -2.87 -2.44
C TYR A 148 -13.68 -2.91 -1.75
N VAL A 149 -12.78 -3.70 -2.32
CA VAL A 149 -11.50 -4.10 -1.71
C VAL A 149 -10.30 -3.61 -2.52
N ASP A 150 -9.10 -3.95 -2.01
CA ASP A 150 -7.78 -3.53 -2.49
C ASP A 150 -7.53 -2.02 -2.43
N ARG A 151 -6.24 -1.68 -2.54
CA ARG A 151 -5.69 -0.33 -2.59
C ARG A 151 -5.79 0.42 -1.26
N GLY A 152 -7.00 0.63 -0.74
CA GLY A 152 -7.19 1.12 0.63
C GLY A 152 -6.91 0.05 1.68
N ASN A 153 -6.64 0.47 2.91
CA ASN A 153 -6.24 -0.41 4.02
C ASN A 153 -7.42 -0.92 4.86
N PHE A 154 -8.66 -0.66 4.47
CA PHE A 154 -9.88 -1.02 5.20
C PHE A 154 -10.88 -1.79 4.33
N GLY A 155 -10.38 -2.65 3.45
CA GLY A 155 -11.17 -3.48 2.55
C GLY A 155 -12.07 -4.47 3.29
N ILE A 156 -11.56 -5.11 4.36
CA ILE A 156 -12.35 -6.11 5.10
C ILE A 156 -13.48 -5.45 5.91
N GLU A 157 -13.25 -4.26 6.45
CA GLU A 157 -14.29 -3.48 7.12
C GLU A 157 -15.37 -3.02 6.13
N CYS A 158 -14.98 -2.57 4.93
CA CYS A 158 -15.95 -2.24 3.86
C CYS A 158 -16.81 -3.45 3.51
N LEU A 159 -16.19 -4.61 3.26
CA LEU A 159 -16.88 -5.80 2.84
C LEU A 159 -17.83 -6.33 3.91
N LEU A 160 -17.35 -6.52 5.15
CA LEU A 160 -18.16 -7.03 6.26
C LEU A 160 -19.32 -6.09 6.59
N TYR A 161 -19.09 -4.78 6.53
CA TYR A 161 -20.15 -3.80 6.78
C TYR A 161 -21.21 -3.77 5.68
N LEU A 162 -20.81 -3.79 4.40
CA LEU A 162 -21.76 -3.86 3.28
C LEU A 162 -22.55 -5.17 3.30
N TYR A 163 -21.93 -6.29 3.69
CA TYR A 163 -22.62 -7.56 3.85
C TYR A 163 -23.59 -7.56 5.03
N ALA A 164 -23.24 -6.92 6.14
CA ALA A 164 -24.18 -6.73 7.24
C ALA A 164 -25.40 -5.91 6.81
N LEU A 165 -25.18 -4.81 6.08
CA LEU A 165 -26.27 -4.02 5.50
C LEU A 165 -27.11 -4.83 4.50
N LYS A 166 -26.48 -5.68 3.67
CA LYS A 166 -27.18 -6.56 2.73
C LYS A 166 -28.06 -7.59 3.46
N LEU A 167 -27.58 -8.15 4.56
CA LEU A 167 -28.33 -9.11 5.37
C LEU A 167 -29.51 -8.43 6.08
N GLN A 168 -29.31 -7.22 6.60
CA GLN A 168 -30.35 -6.48 7.31
C GLN A 168 -31.40 -5.86 6.37
N TYR A 169 -30.98 -5.43 5.17
CA TYR A 169 -31.83 -4.74 4.20
C TYR A 169 -31.73 -5.37 2.78
N PRO A 170 -32.09 -6.65 2.61
CA PRO A 170 -31.79 -7.39 1.39
C PRO A 170 -32.47 -6.86 0.13
N LYS A 171 -33.61 -6.17 0.28
CA LYS A 171 -34.32 -5.52 -0.83
C LYS A 171 -33.82 -4.10 -1.15
N HIS A 172 -33.12 -3.46 -0.21
CA HIS A 172 -32.68 -2.07 -0.34
C HIS A 172 -31.19 -1.96 -0.65
N ILE A 173 -30.39 -3.00 -0.42
CA ILE A 173 -28.95 -2.99 -0.75
C ILE A 173 -28.71 -3.99 -1.88
N THR A 174 -28.16 -3.52 -2.99
CA THR A 174 -27.70 -4.35 -4.11
C THR A 174 -26.20 -4.16 -4.28
N LEU A 175 -25.46 -5.28 -4.31
CA LEU A 175 -24.01 -5.30 -4.44
C LEU A 175 -23.67 -6.03 -5.73
N LEU A 176 -23.01 -5.35 -6.67
CA LEU A 176 -22.49 -5.98 -7.88
C LEU A 176 -21.03 -6.40 -7.69
N ARG A 177 -20.56 -7.28 -8.57
CA ARG A 177 -19.16 -7.68 -8.65
C ARG A 177 -18.37 -6.66 -9.46
N GLY A 178 -17.25 -6.18 -8.92
CA GLY A 178 -16.21 -5.46 -9.64
C GLY A 178 -15.06 -6.38 -10.05
N ASN A 179 -14.03 -5.82 -10.69
CA ASN A 179 -12.88 -6.62 -11.11
C ASN A 179 -11.99 -7.01 -9.92
N HIS A 180 -11.96 -6.21 -8.85
CA HIS A 180 -11.19 -6.51 -7.64
C HIS A 180 -11.80 -7.62 -6.77
N GLU A 181 -13.06 -7.98 -6.97
CA GLU A 181 -13.69 -9.13 -6.31
C GLU A 181 -13.29 -10.47 -6.98
N CYS A 182 -11.99 -10.74 -7.06
CA CYS A 182 -11.42 -12.00 -7.55
C CYS A 182 -10.08 -12.31 -6.89
N ARG A 183 -9.74 -13.60 -6.81
CA ARG A 183 -8.48 -14.06 -6.21
C ARG A 183 -7.27 -13.45 -6.90
N HIS A 184 -7.30 -13.37 -8.23
CA HIS A 184 -6.17 -12.89 -9.03
C HIS A 184 -5.70 -11.49 -8.62
N LEU A 185 -6.62 -10.56 -8.40
CA LEU A 185 -6.31 -9.18 -8.00
C LEU A 185 -5.98 -9.08 -6.51
N THR A 186 -6.76 -9.73 -5.65
CA THR A 186 -6.57 -9.61 -4.20
C THR A 186 -5.31 -10.32 -3.70
N GLU A 187 -4.76 -11.27 -4.46
CA GLU A 187 -3.44 -11.86 -4.22
C GLU A 187 -2.28 -10.97 -4.67
N TYR A 188 -2.48 -10.21 -5.75
CA TYR A 188 -1.47 -9.29 -6.28
C TYR A 188 -1.39 -8.00 -5.45
N PHE A 189 -2.53 -7.45 -5.05
CA PHE A 189 -2.64 -6.23 -4.24
C PHE A 189 -2.64 -6.55 -2.73
N THR A 190 -3.41 -5.80 -1.95
CA THR A 190 -3.29 -5.74 -0.50
C THR A 190 -4.34 -6.57 0.23
N PHE A 191 -5.48 -6.91 -0.38
CA PHE A 191 -6.60 -7.48 0.37
C PHE A 191 -6.34 -8.86 0.98
N LYS A 192 -5.61 -9.76 0.29
CA LYS A 192 -5.19 -11.04 0.91
C LYS A 192 -4.34 -10.79 2.16
N ARG A 193 -3.40 -9.86 2.07
CA ARG A 193 -2.50 -9.52 3.18
C ARG A 193 -3.25 -8.85 4.32
N GLU A 194 -4.21 -7.99 4.01
CA GLU A 194 -5.12 -7.39 4.96
C GLU A 194 -5.88 -8.47 5.76
N CYS A 195 -6.47 -9.45 5.06
CA CYS A 195 -7.19 -10.55 5.69
C CYS A 195 -6.27 -11.40 6.58
N LEU A 196 -5.05 -11.70 6.12
CA LEU A 196 -4.06 -12.47 6.90
C LEU A 196 -3.56 -11.70 8.14
N HIS A 197 -3.43 -10.38 8.04
CA HIS A 197 -2.99 -9.52 9.14
C HIS A 197 -4.11 -9.30 10.19
N LYS A 198 -5.34 -9.06 9.73
CA LYS A 198 -6.47 -8.71 10.61
C LYS A 198 -7.23 -9.93 11.12
N TYR A 199 -7.24 -11.02 10.35
CA TYR A 199 -8.03 -12.23 10.59
C TYR A 199 -7.23 -13.50 10.29
N SER A 200 -7.55 -14.21 9.20
CA SER A 200 -6.99 -15.52 8.88
C SER A 200 -7.10 -15.85 7.38
N PRO A 201 -6.37 -16.89 6.91
CA PRO A 201 -6.56 -17.41 5.55
C PRO A 201 -7.99 -17.91 5.29
N ALA A 202 -8.67 -18.45 6.32
CA ALA A 202 -10.03 -18.95 6.18
C ALA A 202 -11.04 -17.83 5.89
N VAL A 203 -10.85 -16.67 6.52
CA VAL A 203 -11.65 -15.47 6.22
C VAL A 203 -11.42 -15.00 4.78
N TYR A 204 -10.17 -15.00 4.31
CA TYR A 204 -9.86 -14.66 2.92
C TYR A 204 -10.55 -15.61 1.93
N ASP A 205 -10.43 -16.92 2.10
CA ASP A 205 -11.07 -17.89 1.21
C ASP A 205 -12.60 -17.79 1.25
N ALA A 206 -13.20 -17.47 2.41
CA ALA A 206 -14.62 -17.17 2.52
C ALA A 206 -15.00 -15.88 1.76
N CYS A 207 -14.15 -14.85 1.76
CA CYS A 207 -14.36 -13.66 0.94
C CYS A 207 -14.35 -14.02 -0.55
N ILE A 208 -13.37 -14.80 -1.02
CA ILE A 208 -13.29 -15.24 -2.42
C ILE A 208 -14.54 -16.04 -2.84
N ALA A 209 -15.01 -16.96 -2.00
CA ALA A 209 -16.24 -17.70 -2.25
C ALA A 209 -17.47 -16.77 -2.33
N SER A 210 -17.52 -15.74 -1.47
CA SER A 210 -18.60 -14.75 -1.49
C SER A 210 -18.58 -13.89 -2.75
N PHE A 211 -17.40 -13.53 -3.24
CA PHE A 211 -17.22 -12.74 -4.47
C PHE A 211 -17.78 -13.45 -5.70
N CYS A 212 -17.60 -14.77 -5.79
CA CYS A 212 -18.18 -15.58 -6.86
C CYS A 212 -19.72 -15.61 -6.83
N SER A 213 -20.35 -15.22 -5.72
CA SER A 213 -21.82 -15.17 -5.60
C SER A 213 -22.42 -13.81 -5.95
N LEU A 214 -21.61 -12.74 -6.02
CA LEU A 214 -22.06 -11.39 -6.35
C LEU A 214 -22.69 -11.34 -7.76
N PRO A 215 -23.88 -10.74 -7.93
CA PRO A 215 -24.43 -10.41 -9.24
C PRO A 215 -23.49 -9.56 -10.09
N VAL A 216 -23.64 -9.63 -11.42
CA VAL A 216 -22.71 -8.97 -12.36
C VAL A 216 -23.27 -7.71 -12.99
N ALA A 217 -24.60 -7.52 -12.93
CA ALA A 217 -25.26 -6.34 -13.45
C ALA A 217 -26.57 -6.06 -12.71
N ALA A 218 -27.07 -4.83 -12.83
CA ALA A 218 -28.39 -4.45 -12.40
C ALA A 218 -29.14 -3.68 -13.50
N LEU A 219 -30.46 -3.78 -13.47
CA LEU A 219 -31.37 -3.02 -14.31
C LEU A 219 -32.21 -2.11 -13.42
N VAL A 220 -31.92 -0.81 -13.45
CA VAL A 220 -32.65 0.18 -12.66
C VAL A 220 -33.85 0.68 -13.46
N ASP A 221 -35.06 0.52 -12.91
CA ASP A 221 -36.31 1.05 -13.47
C ASP A 221 -36.60 0.59 -14.93
N ASN A 222 -36.03 -0.54 -15.36
CA ASN A 222 -36.00 -0.99 -16.77
C ASN A 222 -35.45 0.06 -17.74
N ARG A 223 -34.58 0.97 -17.25
CA ARG A 223 -34.07 2.11 -18.01
C ARG A 223 -32.56 2.20 -18.02
N PHE A 224 -31.89 1.88 -16.92
CA PHE A 224 -30.43 1.95 -16.85
C PHE A 224 -29.83 0.58 -16.68
N PHE A 225 -28.95 0.21 -17.60
CA PHE A 225 -28.07 -0.94 -17.42
C PHE A 225 -26.89 -0.52 -16.56
N CYS A 226 -26.75 -1.14 -15.41
CA CYS A 226 -25.72 -0.84 -14.43
C CYS A 226 -24.76 -2.01 -14.31
N VAL A 227 -23.46 -1.75 -14.43
CA VAL A 227 -22.41 -2.75 -14.50
C VAL A 227 -21.11 -2.13 -13.99
N HIS A 228 -20.14 -2.92 -13.52
CA HIS A 228 -18.85 -2.36 -13.10
C HIS A 228 -18.03 -1.84 -14.29
N GLY A 229 -17.69 -2.77 -15.19
CA GLY A 229 -17.00 -2.60 -16.45
C GLY A 229 -17.88 -1.87 -17.47
N GLY A 230 -18.34 -2.62 -18.46
CA GLY A 230 -19.11 -2.05 -19.56
C GLY A 230 -19.68 -3.11 -20.47
N LEU A 231 -19.46 -2.93 -21.77
CA LEU A 231 -20.03 -3.78 -22.81
C LEU A 231 -19.02 -4.84 -23.28
N SER A 232 -19.57 -5.92 -23.82
CA SER A 232 -18.81 -7.00 -24.46
C SER A 232 -19.27 -7.20 -25.89
N PRO A 233 -18.38 -7.63 -26.81
CA PRO A 233 -18.80 -8.17 -28.11
C PRO A 233 -19.81 -9.33 -28.01
N GLU A 234 -19.78 -10.07 -26.88
CA GLU A 234 -20.70 -11.19 -26.59
C GLU A 234 -22.00 -10.73 -25.93
N LEU A 235 -22.13 -9.44 -25.55
CA LEU A 235 -23.32 -8.87 -24.93
C LEU A 235 -24.20 -8.19 -25.99
N ILE A 236 -25.06 -8.97 -26.63
CA ILE A 236 -25.99 -8.49 -27.65
C ILE A 236 -27.30 -8.03 -27.00
N THR A 237 -27.85 -8.81 -26.07
CA THR A 237 -29.11 -8.55 -25.36
C THR A 237 -28.97 -8.82 -23.86
N LEU A 238 -29.90 -8.29 -23.06
CA LEU A 238 -29.93 -8.57 -21.62
C LEU A 238 -30.12 -10.06 -21.28
N ASP A 239 -30.66 -10.87 -22.20
CA ASP A 239 -30.82 -12.32 -22.01
C ASP A 239 -29.48 -13.06 -22.01
N ASP A 240 -28.42 -12.48 -22.60
CA ASP A 240 -27.08 -13.06 -22.59
C ASP A 240 -26.55 -13.21 -21.16
N LEU A 241 -26.88 -12.25 -20.30
CA LEU A 241 -26.50 -12.24 -18.88
C LEU A 241 -27.11 -13.41 -18.11
N ARG A 242 -28.30 -13.90 -18.49
CA ARG A 242 -28.96 -15.02 -17.82
C ARG A 242 -28.22 -16.35 -18.03
N ARG A 243 -27.38 -16.43 -19.06
CA ARG A 243 -26.68 -17.67 -19.47
C ARG A 243 -25.27 -17.78 -18.88
N ILE A 244 -24.74 -16.72 -18.31
CA ILE A 244 -23.40 -16.72 -17.72
C ILE A 244 -23.40 -17.54 -16.44
N ASN A 245 -22.41 -18.42 -16.27
CA ASN A 245 -22.08 -18.94 -14.95
C ASN A 245 -21.19 -17.93 -14.22
N ARG A 246 -21.73 -17.21 -13.24
CA ARG A 246 -20.95 -16.23 -12.45
C ARG A 246 -20.22 -16.85 -11.26
N PHE A 247 -20.58 -18.06 -10.86
CA PHE A 247 -20.04 -18.78 -9.69
C PHE A 247 -18.66 -19.39 -9.96
N GLN A 248 -17.74 -18.55 -10.42
CA GLN A 248 -16.36 -18.89 -10.77
C GLN A 248 -15.48 -17.65 -10.66
N GLU A 249 -14.17 -17.86 -10.61
CA GLU A 249 -13.21 -16.78 -10.82
C GLU A 249 -13.38 -16.20 -12.24
N PRO A 250 -13.27 -14.87 -12.43
CA PRO A 250 -13.27 -14.29 -13.77
C PRO A 250 -12.07 -14.80 -14.55
N GLY A 251 -12.29 -15.25 -15.78
CA GLY A 251 -11.20 -15.57 -16.70
C GLY A 251 -10.52 -14.29 -17.24
N SER A 252 -9.47 -14.48 -18.05
CA SER A 252 -8.78 -13.39 -18.76
C SER A 252 -9.49 -12.94 -20.04
N SER A 253 -10.62 -13.56 -20.40
CA SER A 253 -11.44 -13.25 -21.57
C SER A 253 -12.88 -13.75 -21.41
N GLY A 254 -13.76 -13.36 -22.35
CA GLY A 254 -15.17 -13.76 -22.40
C GLY A 254 -16.09 -12.79 -21.66
N LEU A 255 -17.40 -12.99 -21.81
CA LEU A 255 -18.42 -12.04 -21.33
C LEU A 255 -18.29 -11.65 -19.85
N LEU A 256 -17.98 -12.59 -18.94
CA LEU A 256 -17.79 -12.26 -17.52
C LEU A 256 -16.58 -11.34 -17.29
N CYS A 257 -15.47 -11.57 -18.00
CA CYS A 257 -14.30 -10.69 -17.96
C CYS A 257 -14.69 -9.29 -18.45
N ASP A 258 -15.38 -9.22 -19.57
CA ASP A 258 -15.71 -7.94 -20.22
C ASP A 258 -16.69 -7.08 -19.41
N LEU A 259 -17.66 -7.69 -18.73
CA LEU A 259 -18.56 -6.98 -17.81
C LEU A 259 -17.81 -6.33 -16.64
N LEU A 260 -16.63 -6.84 -16.28
CA LEU A 260 -15.84 -6.33 -15.15
C LEU A 260 -14.71 -5.39 -15.61
N TRP A 261 -14.18 -5.55 -16.83
CA TRP A 261 -12.93 -4.92 -17.28
C TRP A 261 -13.01 -4.00 -18.50
N SER A 262 -14.15 -3.98 -19.22
CA SER A 262 -14.24 -3.12 -20.41
C SER A 262 -14.37 -1.64 -20.04
N ASP A 263 -13.82 -0.79 -20.91
CA ASP A 263 -13.81 0.66 -20.74
C ASP A 263 -14.39 1.35 -21.99
N PRO A 264 -14.96 2.56 -21.87
CA PRO A 264 -15.19 3.40 -23.03
C PRO A 264 -13.82 3.78 -23.66
N VAL A 265 -13.77 3.86 -24.99
CA VAL A 265 -12.60 4.43 -25.69
C VAL A 265 -12.27 5.85 -25.21
N VAL A 266 -10.99 6.23 -25.23
CA VAL A 266 -10.53 7.54 -24.68
C VAL A 266 -11.28 8.74 -25.27
N ASN A 267 -11.53 8.75 -26.59
CA ASN A 267 -12.32 9.81 -27.25
C ASN A 267 -13.77 9.38 -27.50
N PHE A 268 -14.43 8.81 -26.49
CA PHE A 268 -15.78 8.31 -26.62
C PHE A 268 -16.75 9.37 -27.15
N GLY A 269 -17.41 9.06 -28.27
CA GLY A 269 -18.28 9.96 -29.02
C GLY A 269 -17.59 10.79 -30.09
N TYR A 270 -16.26 10.79 -30.19
CA TYR A 270 -15.48 11.48 -31.22
C TYR A 270 -14.39 10.56 -31.79
N GLU A 271 -14.66 9.26 -31.82
CA GLU A 271 -13.69 8.22 -32.14
C GLU A 271 -13.14 8.31 -33.56
N HIS A 272 -13.91 8.89 -34.48
CA HIS A 272 -13.53 9.06 -35.89
C HIS A 272 -12.73 10.34 -36.15
N GLU A 273 -12.53 11.17 -35.12
CA GLU A 273 -11.78 12.42 -35.21
C GLU A 273 -10.32 12.21 -34.80
N HIS A 274 -9.42 13.03 -35.36
CA HIS A 274 -8.03 13.02 -34.92
C HIS A 274 -7.96 13.53 -33.49
N SER A 275 -7.21 12.83 -32.64
CA SER A 275 -7.04 13.18 -31.24
C SER A 275 -5.57 13.16 -30.85
N GLN A 276 -5.27 13.70 -29.67
CA GLN A 276 -3.94 13.57 -29.06
C GLN A 276 -3.65 12.14 -28.58
N HIS A 277 -4.67 11.28 -28.51
CA HIS A 277 -4.61 9.95 -27.90
C HIS A 277 -4.45 8.81 -28.92
N GLY A 278 -4.40 9.12 -30.22
CA GLY A 278 -4.19 8.11 -31.26
C GLY A 278 -4.87 8.47 -32.57
N PRO A 279 -4.65 7.64 -33.62
CA PRO A 279 -5.34 7.76 -34.89
C PRO A 279 -6.86 7.55 -34.71
N PRO A 280 -7.69 8.13 -35.59
CA PRO A 280 -9.13 7.91 -35.56
C PRO A 280 -9.46 6.44 -35.81
N LEU A 281 -10.48 5.93 -35.12
CA LEU A 281 -10.99 4.59 -35.35
C LEU A 281 -11.83 4.54 -36.64
N PRO A 282 -11.67 3.47 -37.45
CA PRO A 282 -12.51 3.27 -38.63
C PRO A 282 -14.01 3.30 -38.27
N PRO A 283 -14.86 3.94 -39.09
CA PRO A 283 -16.31 3.84 -38.94
C PRO A 283 -16.78 2.38 -38.91
N GLY A 284 -17.68 2.05 -37.99
CA GLY A 284 -18.18 0.68 -37.77
C GLY A 284 -17.35 -0.16 -36.80
N THR A 285 -16.24 0.35 -36.25
CA THR A 285 -15.52 -0.31 -35.16
C THR A 285 -16.31 -0.16 -33.86
N ALA A 286 -16.91 -1.26 -33.39
CA ALA A 286 -17.66 -1.30 -32.14
C ALA A 286 -16.77 -1.53 -30.91
N PHE A 287 -15.73 -2.36 -31.07
CA PHE A 287 -14.84 -2.78 -29.99
C PHE A 287 -13.38 -2.81 -30.46
N GLU A 288 -12.47 -2.40 -29.59
CA GLU A 288 -11.02 -2.48 -29.77
C GLU A 288 -10.40 -3.17 -28.55
N HIS A 289 -9.27 -3.87 -28.70
CA HIS A 289 -8.59 -4.46 -27.55
C HIS A 289 -8.21 -3.40 -26.50
N ASN A 290 -8.52 -3.62 -25.22
CA ASN A 290 -8.19 -2.69 -24.16
C ASN A 290 -6.71 -2.81 -23.76
N SER A 291 -5.87 -2.01 -24.40
CA SER A 291 -4.43 -1.96 -24.12
C SER A 291 -4.12 -1.38 -22.74
N VAL A 292 -5.00 -0.53 -22.17
CA VAL A 292 -4.80 0.01 -20.82
C VAL A 292 -4.94 -1.08 -19.79
N ARG A 293 -5.96 -1.95 -19.90
CA ARG A 293 -6.19 -3.06 -18.95
C ARG A 293 -5.36 -4.30 -19.26
N GLY A 294 -4.96 -4.51 -20.52
CA GLY A 294 -4.24 -5.70 -20.96
C GLY A 294 -5.13 -6.95 -21.13
N CYS A 295 -6.44 -6.78 -20.97
CA CYS A 295 -7.49 -7.77 -21.22
C CYS A 295 -8.77 -7.04 -21.63
N SER A 296 -9.79 -7.76 -22.10
CA SER A 296 -11.08 -7.17 -22.51
C SER A 296 -10.96 -6.11 -23.63
N TYR A 297 -11.95 -5.22 -23.73
CA TYR A 297 -12.17 -4.31 -24.85
C TYR A 297 -12.44 -2.88 -24.41
N PHE A 298 -11.98 -1.93 -25.23
CA PHE A 298 -12.60 -0.63 -25.31
C PHE A 298 -13.86 -0.71 -26.16
N PHE A 299 -14.99 -0.19 -25.67
CA PHE A 299 -16.23 -0.08 -26.44
C PHE A 299 -16.47 1.36 -26.92
N THR A 300 -17.00 1.51 -28.12
CA THR A 300 -17.24 2.83 -28.74
C THR A 300 -18.64 3.38 -28.44
N TYR A 301 -18.82 4.67 -28.70
CA TYR A 301 -20.13 5.32 -28.65
C TYR A 301 -21.16 4.67 -29.57
N GLU A 302 -20.73 4.17 -30.72
CA GLU A 302 -21.58 3.41 -31.64
C GLU A 302 -22.06 2.10 -30.97
N ALA A 303 -21.15 1.33 -30.36
CA ALA A 303 -21.51 0.10 -29.64
C ALA A 303 -22.52 0.37 -28.51
N ALA A 304 -22.27 1.43 -27.73
CA ALA A 304 -23.18 1.84 -26.66
C ALA A 304 -24.57 2.22 -27.19
N CYS A 305 -24.64 3.02 -28.27
CA CYS A 305 -25.92 3.41 -28.86
C CYS A 305 -26.69 2.21 -29.41
N GLN A 306 -26.01 1.29 -30.11
CA GLN A 306 -26.63 0.08 -30.65
C GLN A 306 -27.18 -0.82 -29.53
N PHE A 307 -26.42 -1.02 -28.45
CA PHE A 307 -26.88 -1.80 -27.30
C PHE A 307 -28.10 -1.17 -26.62
N LEU A 308 -28.06 0.15 -26.38
CA LEU A 308 -29.14 0.89 -25.75
C LEU A 308 -30.44 0.88 -26.58
N GLU A 309 -30.33 1.05 -27.90
CA GLU A 309 -31.49 1.01 -28.79
C GLU A 309 -32.09 -0.40 -28.84
N ARG A 310 -31.25 -1.42 -29.04
CA ARG A 310 -31.69 -2.82 -29.13
C ARG A 310 -32.40 -3.31 -27.87
N ASN A 311 -31.93 -2.90 -26.69
CA ASN A 311 -32.48 -3.31 -25.40
C ASN A 311 -33.49 -2.30 -24.82
N ASN A 312 -33.85 -1.27 -25.58
CA ASN A 312 -34.76 -0.20 -25.17
C ASN A 312 -34.35 0.53 -23.86
N LEU A 313 -33.06 0.75 -23.66
CA LEU A 313 -32.49 1.38 -22.47
C LEU A 313 -32.20 2.87 -22.68
N LEU A 314 -32.14 3.63 -21.60
CA LEU A 314 -31.88 5.08 -21.61
C LEU A 314 -30.39 5.41 -21.55
N GLY A 315 -29.62 4.66 -20.75
CA GLY A 315 -28.18 4.85 -20.58
C GLY A 315 -27.53 3.70 -19.82
N ILE A 316 -26.21 3.64 -19.89
CA ILE A 316 -25.36 2.71 -19.13
C ILE A 316 -24.77 3.49 -17.95
N VAL A 317 -24.77 2.91 -16.74
CA VAL A 317 -24.13 3.49 -15.55
C VAL A 317 -23.05 2.53 -15.07
N ARG A 318 -21.82 3.03 -14.91
CA ARG A 318 -20.65 2.17 -14.63
C ARG A 318 -19.62 2.76 -13.67
N GLY A 319 -18.72 1.92 -13.15
CA GLY A 319 -17.65 2.25 -12.18
C GLY A 319 -16.24 2.29 -12.79
N HIS A 320 -15.28 1.65 -12.14
CA HIS A 320 -13.95 1.16 -12.60
C HIS A 320 -12.87 2.19 -13.02
N GLU A 321 -13.27 3.39 -13.47
CA GLU A 321 -12.33 4.43 -13.89
C GLU A 321 -12.43 5.64 -12.96
N ALA A 322 -11.34 5.94 -12.26
CA ALA A 322 -11.22 7.14 -11.45
C ALA A 322 -11.56 8.41 -12.24
N GLN A 323 -12.33 9.31 -11.62
CA GLN A 323 -12.75 10.58 -12.21
C GLN A 323 -12.40 11.72 -11.25
N ASP A 324 -11.80 12.80 -11.75
CA ASP A 324 -11.44 13.97 -10.92
C ASP A 324 -12.65 14.57 -10.20
N ALA A 325 -13.79 14.68 -10.91
CA ALA A 325 -15.05 15.13 -10.34
C ALA A 325 -15.84 14.02 -9.61
N GLY A 326 -15.34 12.79 -9.56
CA GLY A 326 -16.07 11.60 -9.08
C GLY A 326 -17.13 11.07 -10.04
N TYR A 327 -17.31 11.69 -11.20
CA TYR A 327 -18.20 11.19 -12.26
C TYR A 327 -17.82 11.74 -13.63
N MET A 328 -18.30 11.09 -14.69
CA MET A 328 -18.21 11.55 -16.07
C MET A 328 -19.52 11.25 -16.81
N MET A 329 -20.10 12.25 -17.46
CA MET A 329 -21.24 12.05 -18.37
C MET A 329 -20.73 12.07 -19.82
N TYR A 330 -20.93 10.97 -20.53
CA TYR A 330 -20.48 10.84 -21.90
C TYR A 330 -21.48 11.42 -22.91
N ARG A 331 -21.12 11.37 -24.19
CA ARG A 331 -21.92 11.90 -25.30
C ARG A 331 -23.38 11.42 -25.22
N LYS A 332 -24.31 12.34 -25.48
CA LYS A 332 -25.76 12.05 -25.45
C LYS A 332 -26.19 11.24 -26.66
N THR A 333 -27.04 10.24 -26.43
CA THR A 333 -27.67 9.44 -27.49
C THR A 333 -28.39 10.32 -28.52
N PRO A 334 -28.45 9.93 -29.81
CA PRO A 334 -29.06 10.75 -30.84
C PRO A 334 -30.58 10.90 -30.66
N THR A 335 -31.22 9.82 -30.21
CA THR A 335 -32.68 9.68 -30.09
C THR A 335 -33.21 10.22 -28.77
N LYS A 336 -32.73 9.69 -27.63
CA LYS A 336 -33.25 10.01 -26.28
C LYS A 336 -32.63 11.29 -25.69
N LYS A 337 -31.59 11.86 -26.32
CA LYS A 337 -30.86 13.07 -25.86
C LYS A 337 -30.38 13.00 -24.40
N PHE A 338 -30.11 11.78 -23.93
CA PHE A 338 -29.60 11.47 -22.60
C PHE A 338 -28.17 10.90 -22.71
N PRO A 339 -27.25 11.17 -21.76
CA PRO A 339 -25.90 10.58 -21.76
C PRO A 339 -25.94 9.08 -22.01
N SER A 340 -25.25 8.58 -23.04
CA SER A 340 -25.27 7.16 -23.36
C SER A 340 -24.59 6.32 -22.27
N VAL A 341 -23.53 6.86 -21.67
CA VAL A 341 -22.77 6.25 -20.59
C VAL A 341 -22.57 7.29 -19.48
N ILE A 342 -22.56 6.84 -18.24
CA ILE A 342 -22.19 7.63 -17.07
C ILE A 342 -21.20 6.80 -16.24
N THR A 343 -19.99 7.29 -16.03
CA THR A 343 -19.07 6.73 -15.04
C THR A 343 -19.29 7.43 -13.70
N VAL A 344 -19.36 6.67 -12.61
CA VAL A 344 -19.38 7.18 -11.24
C VAL A 344 -18.26 6.52 -10.45
N PHE A 345 -17.56 7.31 -9.64
CA PHE A 345 -16.44 6.87 -8.83
C PHE A 345 -16.59 7.41 -7.41
N SER A 346 -16.58 6.51 -6.42
CA SER A 346 -17.01 6.82 -5.05
C SER A 346 -15.85 6.76 -4.03
N ALA A 347 -14.60 6.70 -4.50
CA ALA A 347 -13.39 6.81 -3.68
C ALA A 347 -12.77 8.23 -3.83
N PRO A 348 -13.11 9.20 -2.96
CA PRO A 348 -12.49 10.53 -2.98
C PRO A 348 -11.02 10.46 -2.56
N ASN A 349 -10.19 11.39 -3.06
CA ASN A 349 -8.74 11.42 -2.80
C ASN A 349 -8.10 10.03 -2.92
N TYR A 350 -8.40 9.33 -4.01
CA TYR A 350 -7.99 7.95 -4.23
C TYR A 350 -6.48 7.78 -4.02
N LEU A 351 -6.10 6.70 -3.32
CA LEU A 351 -4.73 6.38 -2.92
C LEU A 351 -4.02 7.49 -2.12
N ASP A 352 -4.76 8.38 -1.48
CA ASP A 352 -4.26 9.57 -0.78
C ASP A 352 -3.50 10.59 -1.63
N VAL A 353 -3.50 10.44 -2.97
CA VAL A 353 -2.67 11.26 -3.88
C VAL A 353 -3.42 11.81 -5.09
N TYR A 354 -4.55 11.24 -5.48
CA TYR A 354 -5.28 11.68 -6.68
C TYR A 354 -5.97 13.04 -6.49
N HIS A 355 -6.31 13.40 -5.25
CA HIS A 355 -7.03 14.63 -4.91
C HIS A 355 -8.38 14.82 -5.63
N ASN A 356 -8.95 13.74 -6.18
CA ASN A 356 -10.26 13.74 -6.82
C ASN A 356 -11.39 13.85 -5.78
N ARG A 357 -12.57 14.24 -6.24
CA ARG A 357 -13.82 14.08 -5.49
C ARG A 357 -14.38 12.67 -5.68
N GLY A 358 -15.18 12.23 -4.71
CA GLY A 358 -16.09 11.10 -4.85
C GLY A 358 -17.47 11.60 -5.29
N ALA A 359 -18.26 10.76 -5.93
CA ALA A 359 -19.66 11.06 -6.21
C ALA A 359 -20.57 9.84 -6.09
N VAL A 360 -21.87 10.11 -5.91
CA VAL A 360 -22.96 9.15 -6.04
C VAL A 360 -24.06 9.70 -6.95
N ILE A 361 -24.77 8.81 -7.63
CA ILE A 361 -25.90 9.15 -8.50
C ILE A 361 -27.20 8.84 -7.76
N LYS A 362 -27.95 9.87 -7.38
CA LYS A 362 -29.30 9.72 -6.82
C LYS A 362 -30.33 9.78 -7.93
N TYR A 363 -31.06 8.68 -8.10
CA TYR A 363 -32.12 8.56 -9.08
C TYR A 363 -33.47 8.35 -8.40
N ALA A 364 -34.33 9.36 -8.48
CA ALA A 364 -35.66 9.37 -7.88
C ALA A 364 -36.62 10.20 -8.72
N ASN A 365 -37.90 9.80 -8.80
CA ASN A 365 -38.93 10.54 -9.54
C ASN A 365 -38.54 10.85 -11.00
N LYS A 366 -37.83 9.92 -11.65
CA LYS A 366 -37.30 10.07 -13.02
C LYS A 366 -36.23 11.16 -13.18
N ASN A 367 -35.72 11.73 -12.09
CA ASN A 367 -34.65 12.72 -12.08
C ASN A 367 -33.35 12.12 -11.56
N ILE A 368 -32.24 12.50 -12.19
CA ILE A 368 -30.89 12.15 -11.76
C ILE A 368 -30.25 13.37 -11.11
N THR A 369 -29.74 13.19 -9.90
CA THR A 369 -28.95 14.18 -9.17
C THR A 369 -27.62 13.57 -8.80
N ILE A 370 -26.52 14.23 -9.14
CA ILE A 370 -25.18 13.80 -8.73
C ILE A 370 -24.80 14.54 -7.45
N ARG A 371 -24.38 13.80 -6.44
CA ARG A 371 -23.88 14.34 -5.17
C ARG A 371 -22.40 14.04 -5.07
N GLN A 372 -21.58 15.09 -5.12
CA GLN A 372 -20.14 15.00 -4.93
C GLN A 372 -19.77 15.19 -3.45
N TYR A 373 -18.66 14.61 -3.02
CA TYR A 373 -18.10 14.76 -1.68
C TYR A 373 -16.57 14.65 -1.71
N ASN A 374 -15.94 15.17 -0.67
CA ASN A 374 -14.50 15.11 -0.47
C ASN A 374 -14.15 13.96 0.48
N SER A 375 -12.86 13.64 0.57
CA SER A 375 -12.35 12.60 1.44
C SER A 375 -12.47 12.96 2.92
N SER A 376 -12.48 11.93 3.74
CA SER A 376 -12.49 11.95 5.19
C SER A 376 -11.13 11.50 5.71
N SER A 377 -10.73 12.00 6.88
CA SER A 377 -9.53 11.49 7.55
C SER A 377 -9.73 10.02 7.94
N HIS A 378 -8.69 9.22 7.78
CA HIS A 378 -8.63 7.84 8.25
C HIS A 378 -7.33 7.58 9.03
N PRO A 379 -7.28 6.53 9.87
CA PRO A 379 -6.06 6.07 10.52
C PRO A 379 -4.98 5.72 9.51
N TYR A 380 -3.74 5.93 9.94
CA TYR A 380 -2.56 5.63 9.14
C TYR A 380 -2.12 4.18 9.35
N TRP A 381 -1.88 3.49 8.24
CA TRP A 381 -1.22 2.20 8.22
C TRP A 381 0.10 2.32 7.46
N LEU A 382 1.15 1.68 7.99
CA LEU A 382 2.36 1.48 7.22
C LEU A 382 2.05 0.62 5.98
N PRO A 383 2.79 0.81 4.88
CA PRO A 383 2.63 0.00 3.68
C PRO A 383 2.54 -1.47 4.02
N ASN A 384 1.54 -2.12 3.46
CA ASN A 384 1.35 -3.55 3.59
C ASN A 384 1.17 -4.09 5.02
N PHE A 385 0.65 -3.27 5.93
CA PHE A 385 0.39 -3.65 7.33
C PHE A 385 1.64 -4.08 8.11
N MET A 386 2.81 -3.55 7.74
CA MET A 386 4.04 -3.77 8.52
C MET A 386 3.93 -3.15 9.91
N ASP A 387 4.44 -3.84 10.92
CA ASP A 387 4.59 -3.28 12.25
C ASP A 387 5.82 -2.36 12.35
N ALA A 388 5.85 -1.51 13.37
CA ALA A 388 6.90 -0.52 13.56
C ALA A 388 8.29 -1.14 13.80
N PHE A 389 8.39 -2.36 14.34
CA PHE A 389 9.67 -3.02 14.52
C PHE A 389 10.21 -3.52 13.19
N THR A 390 9.40 -4.25 12.43
CA THR A 390 9.80 -4.74 11.09
C THR A 390 10.24 -3.58 10.19
N TRP A 391 9.53 -2.44 10.25
CA TRP A 391 9.89 -1.25 9.50
C TRP A 391 11.19 -0.57 9.97
N SER A 392 11.39 -0.42 11.29
CA SER A 392 12.48 0.40 11.83
C SER A 392 13.77 -0.36 12.14
N LEU A 393 13.69 -1.68 12.41
CA LEU A 393 14.84 -2.48 12.83
C LEU A 393 16.00 -2.47 11.82
N PRO A 394 15.76 -2.55 10.49
CA PRO A 394 16.85 -2.43 9.52
C PRO A 394 17.58 -1.10 9.62
N PHE A 395 16.84 0.00 9.79
CA PHE A 395 17.41 1.33 9.96
C PHE A 395 18.20 1.47 11.26
N VAL A 396 17.62 1.00 12.38
CA VAL A 396 18.29 1.03 13.69
C VAL A 396 19.59 0.24 13.66
N GLY A 397 19.56 -0.98 13.12
CA GLY A 397 20.75 -1.81 12.98
C GLY A 397 21.83 -1.13 12.15
N ALA A 398 21.47 -0.58 10.99
CA ALA A 398 22.40 0.14 10.13
C ALA A 398 23.05 1.33 10.85
N LYS A 399 22.28 2.12 11.62
CA LYS A 399 22.80 3.28 12.34
C LYS A 399 23.67 2.91 13.53
N ILE A 400 23.32 1.86 14.27
CA ILE A 400 24.18 1.34 15.33
C ILE A 400 25.50 0.86 14.73
N THR A 401 25.45 0.14 13.61
CA THR A 401 26.68 -0.33 12.97
C THR A 401 27.54 0.81 12.43
N GLU A 402 26.94 1.81 11.77
CA GLU A 402 27.64 3.02 11.33
C GLU A 402 28.33 3.73 12.50
N MET A 403 27.64 3.85 13.64
CA MET A 403 28.21 4.43 14.85
C MET A 403 29.37 3.59 15.40
N LEU A 404 29.23 2.26 15.47
CA LEU A 404 30.30 1.37 15.94
C LEU A 404 31.52 1.43 15.03
N LEU A 405 31.34 1.52 13.72
CA LEU A 405 32.44 1.70 12.76
C LEU A 405 33.12 3.05 12.94
N ALA A 406 32.37 4.12 13.15
CA ALA A 406 32.94 5.43 13.43
C ALA A 406 33.77 5.44 14.72
N ILE A 407 33.31 4.73 15.77
CA ILE A 407 34.06 4.54 17.02
C ILE A 407 35.32 3.72 16.75
N LEU A 408 35.22 2.59 16.04
CA LEU A 408 36.37 1.73 15.75
C LEU A 408 37.39 2.42 14.83
N ALA A 409 36.96 3.32 13.95
CA ALA A 409 37.84 4.14 13.12
C ALA A 409 38.65 5.19 13.93
N THR A 410 38.37 5.37 15.23
CA THR A 410 39.23 6.16 16.13
C THR A 410 40.47 5.41 16.61
N CYS A 411 40.50 4.07 16.46
CA CYS A 411 41.71 3.28 16.72
C CYS A 411 42.78 3.60 15.66
N SER A 412 43.99 3.90 16.11
CA SER A 412 45.10 4.28 15.23
C SER A 412 45.68 3.07 14.49
N PRO A 413 46.28 3.24 13.30
CA PRO A 413 46.96 2.16 12.57
C PRO A 413 48.05 1.48 13.44
N GLU A 414 48.71 2.27 14.29
CA GLU A 414 49.72 1.84 15.28
C GLU A 414 49.15 0.84 16.33
N GLU A 415 47.85 0.88 16.62
CA GLU A 415 47.19 -0.10 17.49
C GLU A 415 46.87 -1.43 16.77
N LEU A 416 46.83 -1.42 15.43
CA LEU A 416 46.43 -2.54 14.57
C LEU A 416 47.59 -3.26 13.86
N GLU A 417 48.71 -2.58 13.60
CA GLU A 417 49.83 -3.09 12.80
C GLU A 417 50.88 -3.91 13.58
N ASP A 418 50.96 -3.81 14.91
CA ASP A 418 52.01 -4.47 15.72
C ASP A 418 51.79 -5.99 15.95
N THR A 419 50.93 -6.67 15.18
CA THR A 419 50.65 -8.11 15.37
C THR A 419 51.41 -9.06 14.45
N ASP A 420 52.12 -8.57 13.42
CA ASP A 420 52.77 -9.44 12.43
C ASP A 420 54.26 -9.71 12.67
N VAL A 421 54.83 -9.26 13.79
CA VAL A 421 56.22 -9.60 14.14
C VAL A 421 56.26 -10.90 14.94
N SER A 422 56.19 -12.02 14.22
CA SER A 422 56.75 -13.26 14.73
C SER A 422 58.27 -13.10 14.94
N SER A 423 58.70 -13.46 16.14
CA SER A 423 60.08 -13.79 16.55
C SER A 423 61.14 -12.68 16.58
N GLU A 424 61.59 -12.44 17.82
CA GLU A 424 62.96 -12.17 18.27
C GLU A 424 63.58 -10.79 17.96
N GLU A 425 63.91 -10.13 19.08
CA GLU A 425 64.75 -8.95 19.23
C GLU A 425 64.14 -7.58 18.88
N GLY A 426 63.86 -6.82 19.94
CA GLY A 426 64.08 -5.38 19.99
C GLY A 426 63.08 -4.50 19.27
N ASP A 427 62.10 -3.96 20.02
CA ASP A 427 62.02 -2.50 20.18
C ASP A 427 61.02 -2.15 21.29
N GLU A 428 61.53 -1.58 22.39
CA GLU A 428 60.75 -0.98 23.47
C GLU A 428 60.04 0.33 23.05
N ALA A 429 60.17 0.75 21.78
CA ALA A 429 59.81 2.08 21.32
C ALA A 429 58.35 2.26 20.86
N SER A 430 57.57 1.18 20.70
CA SER A 430 56.18 1.23 20.19
C SER A 430 55.10 0.95 21.26
N ARG A 431 55.46 0.93 22.55
CA ARG A 431 54.46 0.71 23.61
C ARG A 431 53.79 2.02 24.00
N THR A 432 52.48 2.11 23.79
CA THR A 432 51.68 3.20 24.36
C THR A 432 51.77 3.16 25.89
N VAL A 433 51.59 4.30 26.58
CA VAL A 433 51.72 4.39 28.06
C VAL A 433 50.79 3.40 28.78
N THR A 434 49.69 3.01 28.13
CA THR A 434 48.72 2.00 28.57
C THR A 434 49.16 0.55 28.37
N ASP A 435 50.01 0.26 27.38
CA ASP A 435 50.50 -1.09 27.06
C ASP A 435 51.63 -1.56 27.98
N LEU A 436 52.27 -0.65 28.71
CA LEU A 436 53.31 -0.96 29.69
C LEU A 436 52.77 -1.57 31.00
N ALA A 437 51.45 -1.54 31.22
CA ALA A 437 50.81 -2.02 32.44
C ALA A 437 50.42 -3.52 32.39
N PHE A 438 50.59 -4.20 31.25
CA PHE A 438 50.10 -5.57 31.03
C PHE A 438 51.17 -6.50 30.42
N PRO A 439 51.11 -7.82 30.67
CA PRO A 439 51.98 -8.80 30.02
C PRO A 439 51.84 -8.77 28.48
N PRO A 440 52.92 -9.00 27.71
CA PRO A 440 52.89 -8.95 26.25
C PRO A 440 51.89 -9.94 25.60
N THR A 441 51.60 -11.06 26.26
CA THR A 441 50.58 -12.04 25.83
C THR A 441 49.16 -11.46 25.90
N ASP A 442 48.88 -10.62 26.90
CA ASP A 442 47.56 -10.03 27.14
C ASP A 442 47.30 -8.86 26.19
N VAL A 443 48.35 -8.13 25.80
CA VAL A 443 48.28 -7.07 24.79
C VAL A 443 47.97 -7.66 23.40
N ALA A 444 48.64 -8.75 23.01
CA ALA A 444 48.36 -9.46 21.77
C ALA A 444 46.93 -10.04 21.73
N ALA A 445 46.48 -10.66 22.83
CA ALA A 445 45.11 -11.16 22.95
C ALA A 445 44.05 -10.04 22.88
N ARG A 446 44.33 -8.87 23.48
CA ARG A 446 43.45 -7.70 23.42
C ARG A 446 43.38 -7.10 22.01
N ARG A 447 44.50 -7.02 21.29
CA ARG A 447 44.55 -6.55 19.89
C ARG A 447 43.84 -7.51 18.93
N GLN A 448 44.01 -8.83 19.11
CA GLN A 448 43.25 -9.84 18.37
C GLN A 448 41.73 -9.75 18.66
N ALA A 449 41.35 -9.46 19.90
CA ALA A 449 39.94 -9.24 20.26
C ALA A 449 39.37 -7.97 19.59
N ILE A 450 40.17 -6.91 19.42
CA ILE A 450 39.76 -5.69 18.69
C ILE A 450 39.60 -5.99 17.19
N LYS A 451 40.55 -6.70 16.56
CA LYS A 451 40.46 -7.13 15.15
C LYS A 451 39.21 -8.00 14.90
N ASN A 452 38.93 -8.95 15.79
CA ASN A 452 37.71 -9.77 15.73
C ASN A 452 36.43 -8.94 15.91
N LYS A 453 36.43 -7.91 16.76
CA LYS A 453 35.29 -6.99 16.92
C LYS A 453 35.08 -6.13 15.67
N ILE A 454 36.15 -5.65 15.04
CA ILE A 454 36.07 -4.90 13.76
C ILE A 454 35.46 -5.79 12.66
N LEU A 455 35.95 -7.02 12.52
CA LEU A 455 35.41 -7.99 11.57
C LEU A 455 33.94 -8.32 11.84
N ALA A 456 33.57 -8.51 13.12
CA ALA A 456 32.18 -8.75 13.50
C ALA A 456 31.26 -7.55 13.21
N VAL A 457 31.72 -6.32 13.46
CA VAL A 457 30.97 -5.10 13.16
C VAL A 457 30.82 -4.89 11.65
N GLY A 458 31.87 -5.18 10.86
CA GLY A 458 31.79 -5.17 9.38
C GLY A 458 30.80 -6.20 8.83
N LYS A 459 30.77 -7.43 9.39
CA LYS A 459 29.77 -8.45 9.03
C LYS A 459 28.35 -8.00 9.38
N MET A 460 28.13 -7.42 10.57
CA MET A 460 26.84 -6.85 10.93
C MET A 460 26.42 -5.70 10.01
N GLN A 461 27.37 -4.88 9.54
CA GLN A 461 27.07 -3.79 8.60
C GLN A 461 26.48 -4.34 7.32
N ARG A 462 27.09 -5.38 6.77
CA ARG A 462 26.60 -6.04 5.56
C ARG A 462 25.20 -6.62 5.77
N VAL A 463 24.95 -7.29 6.89
CA VAL A 463 23.62 -7.85 7.21
C VAL A 463 22.57 -6.74 7.31
N PHE A 464 22.82 -5.68 8.08
CA PHE A 464 21.84 -4.60 8.22
C PHE A 464 21.70 -3.75 6.96
N GLN A 465 22.76 -3.62 6.17
CA GLN A 465 22.69 -2.99 4.86
C GLN A 465 21.86 -3.82 3.89
N LEU A 466 22.02 -5.15 3.86
CA LEU A 466 21.18 -6.03 3.05
C LEU A 466 19.73 -6.03 3.51
N LEU A 467 19.46 -6.11 4.82
CA LEU A 467 18.10 -6.03 5.36
C LEU A 467 17.47 -4.67 5.11
N ARG A 468 18.27 -3.60 5.14
CA ARG A 468 17.81 -2.26 4.80
C ARG A 468 17.58 -2.14 3.31
N GLU A 469 18.48 -2.65 2.48
CA GLU A 469 18.28 -2.73 1.04
C GLU A 469 17.06 -3.59 0.72
N GLU A 470 16.75 -4.67 1.44
CA GLU A 470 15.51 -5.44 1.27
C GLU A 470 14.27 -4.69 1.77
N ALA A 471 14.32 -4.02 2.91
CA ALA A 471 13.20 -3.24 3.44
C ALA A 471 12.95 -1.96 2.61
N GLU A 472 14.02 -1.32 2.15
CA GLU A 472 14.01 -0.22 1.20
C GLU A 472 13.63 -0.73 -0.17
N ASN A 473 14.06 -1.91 -0.65
CA ASN A 473 13.60 -2.51 -1.89
C ASN A 473 12.12 -2.94 -1.83
N VAL A 474 11.62 -3.44 -0.70
CA VAL A 474 10.15 -3.60 -0.52
C VAL A 474 9.44 -2.24 -0.66
N SER A 475 10.16 -1.12 -0.45
CA SER A 475 9.71 0.25 -0.69
C SER A 475 10.20 0.88 -2.04
N GLU A 476 11.23 0.36 -2.72
CA GLU A 476 12.07 0.96 -3.80
C GLU A 476 12.25 0.03 -5.03
N LEU A 477 12.03 -1.28 -4.95
CA LEU A 477 11.66 -2.13 -6.10
C LEU A 477 10.26 -1.75 -6.65
N ALA A 478 9.63 -0.77 -6.01
CA ALA A 478 8.56 0.05 -6.56
C ALA A 478 9.12 1.35 -7.23
N ALA A 479 10.29 1.89 -6.87
CA ALA A 479 10.81 3.16 -7.40
C ALA A 479 11.57 3.09 -8.74
N VAL A 480 12.14 1.96 -9.17
CA VAL A 480 13.08 1.94 -10.31
C VAL A 480 12.46 1.42 -11.62
N THR A 481 11.73 2.26 -12.36
CA THR A 481 11.55 2.11 -13.83
C THR A 481 11.26 3.43 -14.58
N VAL A 482 11.63 4.61 -14.06
CA VAL A 482 11.30 5.89 -14.74
C VAL A 482 12.46 6.55 -15.49
N GLU A 483 13.72 6.21 -15.26
CA GLU A 483 14.81 7.07 -15.80
C GLU A 483 15.48 6.67 -17.12
N GLU A 484 15.38 5.44 -17.63
CA GLU A 484 15.95 5.15 -18.96
C GLU A 484 15.08 4.16 -19.74
N GLY A 485 14.75 4.52 -20.98
CA GLY A 485 13.92 3.74 -21.91
C GLY A 485 14.58 2.45 -22.39
N ILE A 486 14.92 1.55 -21.47
CA ILE A 486 15.42 0.21 -21.71
C ILE A 486 14.44 -0.79 -21.10
N VAL A 487 13.81 -1.56 -21.98
CA VAL A 487 12.95 -2.69 -21.64
C VAL A 487 13.82 -3.78 -20.99
N GLY A 488 13.84 -3.83 -19.67
CA GLY A 488 14.44 -4.92 -18.88
C GLY A 488 13.36 -5.54 -17.98
N LEU A 489 13.05 -6.82 -18.19
CA LEU A 489 12.17 -7.60 -17.33
C LEU A 489 12.82 -7.76 -15.95
N GLY A 490 12.40 -6.95 -14.98
CA GLY A 490 12.76 -7.08 -13.58
C GLY A 490 11.60 -6.63 -12.70
N GLN A 491 11.24 -7.48 -11.72
CA GLN A 491 10.23 -7.35 -10.67
C GLN A 491 9.53 -5.98 -10.54
N VAL A 492 8.23 -5.96 -10.83
CA VAL A 492 7.35 -4.81 -10.56
C VAL A 492 6.64 -5.08 -9.22
N GLY A 493 7.09 -4.43 -8.15
CA GLY A 493 6.39 -4.45 -6.86
C GLY A 493 4.99 -3.86 -6.99
N SER A 494 3.99 -4.53 -6.42
CA SER A 494 2.59 -4.10 -6.44
C SER A 494 2.34 -2.89 -5.53
N ASP A 495 1.47 -1.99 -5.98
CA ASP A 495 0.93 -0.86 -5.21
C ASP A 495 1.95 0.25 -4.83
N LEU A 496 2.60 0.77 -5.88
CA LEU A 496 3.53 1.89 -5.90
C LEU A 496 3.13 3.11 -5.05
N LEU A 497 1.85 3.50 -5.10
CA LEU A 497 1.38 4.79 -4.55
C LEU A 497 0.97 4.71 -3.08
N THR A 498 0.47 3.58 -2.61
CA THR A 498 0.19 3.33 -1.18
C THR A 498 1.47 3.01 -0.42
N ALA A 499 2.48 2.42 -1.07
CA ALA A 499 3.78 2.13 -0.47
C ALA A 499 4.71 3.35 -0.35
N GLN A 500 4.65 4.31 -1.29
CA GLN A 500 5.59 5.43 -1.39
C GLN A 500 5.07 6.72 -0.72
N GLY A 501 4.79 6.66 0.59
CA GLY A 501 4.12 7.74 1.32
C GLY A 501 4.88 9.08 1.50
N THR A 502 6.12 9.24 1.05
CA THR A 502 6.89 10.49 1.30
C THR A 502 7.71 11.04 0.12
N GLN A 503 8.34 10.22 -0.72
CA GLN A 503 9.19 10.72 -1.83
C GLN A 503 8.38 11.12 -3.09
N MET A 504 7.35 10.34 -3.46
CA MET A 504 6.50 10.59 -4.65
C MET A 504 5.49 11.73 -4.46
N ARG A 505 5.05 12.00 -3.22
CA ARG A 505 4.09 13.08 -2.91
C ARG A 505 4.57 14.46 -3.37
N HIS A 506 5.88 14.67 -3.53
CA HIS A 506 6.44 15.93 -4.03
C HIS A 506 6.34 16.08 -5.55
N TYR A 507 6.18 14.99 -6.30
CA TYR A 507 6.12 14.98 -7.77
C TYR A 507 4.68 14.88 -8.31
N ILE A 508 3.76 14.27 -7.56
CA ILE A 508 2.34 14.21 -7.92
C ILE A 508 1.66 15.53 -7.53
N ARG A 509 1.33 16.36 -8.52
CA ARG A 509 0.69 17.67 -8.28
C ARG A 509 -0.73 17.77 -8.83
N SER A 510 -1.15 16.78 -9.61
CA SER A 510 -2.46 16.77 -10.26
C SER A 510 -3.03 15.37 -10.38
N PHE A 511 -4.35 15.28 -10.55
CA PHE A 511 -5.06 14.05 -10.87
C PHE A 511 -4.45 13.30 -12.07
N ALA A 512 -4.04 14.04 -13.11
CA ALA A 512 -3.45 13.45 -14.31
C ALA A 512 -2.06 12.84 -14.05
N ASP A 513 -1.28 13.42 -13.13
CA ASP A 513 0.02 12.87 -12.73
C ASP A 513 -0.17 11.59 -11.90
N ALA A 514 -1.10 11.60 -10.94
CA ALA A 514 -1.46 10.43 -10.14
C ALA A 514 -1.93 9.26 -11.01
N ARG A 515 -2.88 9.54 -11.94
CA ARG A 515 -3.38 8.54 -12.91
C ARG A 515 -2.26 7.97 -13.78
N ARG A 516 -1.29 8.79 -14.19
CA ARG A 516 -0.16 8.31 -14.99
C ARG A 516 0.77 7.39 -14.18
N SER A 517 1.07 7.74 -12.92
CA SER A 517 1.90 6.90 -12.05
C SER A 517 1.22 5.58 -11.68
N ASP A 518 -0.11 5.54 -11.65
CA ASP A 518 -0.88 4.36 -11.25
C ASP A 518 -1.25 3.44 -12.43
N MET A 519 -1.00 3.86 -13.67
CA MET A 519 -1.51 3.18 -14.87
C MET A 519 -1.10 1.70 -14.99
N MET A 520 0.01 1.28 -14.37
CA MET A 520 0.39 -0.14 -14.32
C MET A 520 -0.47 -0.96 -13.35
N ASN A 521 -0.95 -0.36 -12.26
CA ASN A 521 -1.84 -1.02 -11.31
C ASN A 521 -3.29 -1.12 -11.82
N GLU A 522 -3.64 -0.32 -12.84
CA GLU A 522 -4.93 -0.40 -13.53
C GLU A 522 -5.01 -1.60 -14.51
N ARG A 523 -3.91 -2.33 -14.71
CA ARG A 523 -3.82 -3.52 -15.59
C ARG A 523 -4.17 -4.80 -14.86
N LEU A 524 -4.64 -5.78 -15.63
CA LEU A 524 -4.68 -7.17 -15.17
C LEU A 524 -3.24 -7.65 -14.89
N PRO A 525 -2.93 -8.09 -13.65
CA PRO A 525 -1.59 -8.58 -13.32
C PRO A 525 -1.19 -9.81 -14.15
N ILE A 526 0.09 -9.94 -14.45
CA ILE A 526 0.67 -11.11 -15.12
C ILE A 526 1.52 -11.88 -14.10
N PHE A 527 1.10 -13.09 -13.72
CA PHE A 527 1.90 -13.98 -12.87
C PHE A 527 3.00 -14.65 -13.70
N GLN A 528 4.27 -14.51 -13.29
CA GLN A 528 5.35 -15.31 -13.88
C GLN A 528 5.49 -16.62 -13.09
N PRO A 529 5.69 -17.79 -13.74
CA PRO A 529 5.73 -19.09 -13.06
C PRO A 529 6.87 -19.26 -12.03
N THR A 530 7.84 -18.36 -12.00
CA THR A 530 8.91 -18.31 -11.00
C THR A 530 8.50 -17.61 -9.70
N ASP A 531 7.32 -16.98 -9.68
CA ASP A 531 6.76 -16.26 -8.53
C ASP A 531 6.08 -17.23 -7.55
N SER A 532 6.79 -18.25 -7.08
CA SER A 532 6.32 -19.05 -5.96
C SER A 532 6.26 -18.15 -4.71
N VAL A 533 5.05 -17.75 -4.32
CA VAL A 533 4.73 -17.00 -3.08
C VAL A 533 4.89 -17.88 -1.82
N THR A 534 5.91 -18.75 -1.83
CA THR A 534 6.31 -19.55 -0.68
C THR A 534 7.53 -18.90 -0.08
N ASP A 535 7.38 -18.41 1.15
CA ASP A 535 8.40 -17.79 2.01
C ASP A 535 8.60 -16.28 1.85
N PHE A 536 7.57 -15.51 2.22
CA PHE A 536 7.82 -14.22 2.88
C PHE A 536 7.69 -14.43 4.39
N PRO A 537 8.73 -14.13 5.19
CA PRO A 537 8.67 -14.33 6.63
C PRO A 537 7.67 -13.36 7.23
N VAL A 538 6.50 -13.87 7.61
CA VAL A 538 5.68 -13.23 8.64
C VAL A 538 6.52 -13.34 9.90
N ILE A 539 7.29 -12.29 10.22
CA ILE A 539 8.03 -12.22 11.49
C ILE A 539 6.96 -12.16 12.60
N PRO A 540 6.82 -13.21 13.43
CA PRO A 540 5.88 -13.14 14.53
C PRO A 540 6.41 -12.10 15.53
N ALA A 541 5.52 -11.25 16.04
CA ALA A 541 5.87 -10.40 17.18
C ALA A 541 6.48 -11.26 18.30
N PRO A 542 7.44 -10.74 19.09
CA PRO A 542 8.20 -11.51 20.09
C PRO A 542 7.34 -12.21 21.16
N SER A 543 6.03 -11.96 21.23
CA SER A 543 5.09 -12.58 22.16
C SER A 543 4.45 -13.89 21.65
N MET A 544 4.58 -14.27 20.37
CA MET A 544 3.97 -15.50 19.84
C MET A 544 5.02 -16.56 19.48
N ARG A 545 5.55 -17.25 20.49
CA ARG A 545 6.28 -18.52 20.29
C ARG A 545 5.29 -19.65 19.99
N ARG A 546 5.13 -20.01 18.71
CA ARG A 546 4.73 -21.38 18.31
C ARG A 546 5.87 -22.03 17.52
N ARG A 547 6.20 -23.27 17.91
CA ARG A 547 7.14 -24.17 17.21
C ARG A 547 6.52 -24.61 15.88
N GLY A 548 7.12 -24.24 14.76
CA GLY A 548 6.77 -24.72 13.42
C GLY A 548 7.64 -24.05 12.36
N SER A 549 8.16 -24.85 11.44
CA SER A 549 9.22 -24.54 10.46
C SER A 549 8.89 -23.39 9.51
N GLY A 550 9.65 -22.30 9.65
CA GLY A 550 9.87 -21.23 8.67
C GLY A 550 11.19 -20.57 9.06
N ASP A 551 12.06 -20.28 8.09
CA ASP A 551 13.43 -19.80 8.33
C ASP A 551 13.40 -18.55 9.24
N SER A 552 14.07 -18.66 10.40
CA SER A 552 14.16 -17.60 11.40
C SER A 552 15.10 -16.48 10.92
N MET A 553 14.91 -15.26 11.41
CA MET A 553 15.92 -14.18 11.29
C MET A 553 17.30 -14.66 11.76
N GLU A 554 17.36 -15.55 12.75
CA GLU A 554 18.60 -16.20 13.18
C GLU A 554 19.22 -17.08 12.08
N ASP A 555 18.42 -17.77 11.26
CA ASP A 555 18.89 -18.65 10.19
C ASP A 555 19.39 -17.85 8.97
N LEU A 556 18.75 -16.73 8.65
CA LEU A 556 19.21 -15.81 7.61
C LEU A 556 20.54 -15.15 8.02
N ILE A 557 20.61 -14.66 9.26
CA ILE A 557 21.84 -14.11 9.87
C ILE A 557 22.95 -15.19 9.88
N ARG A 558 22.61 -16.43 10.21
CA ARG A 558 23.57 -17.53 10.27
C ARG A 558 24.10 -17.91 8.89
N ARG A 559 23.27 -17.98 7.86
CA ARG A 559 23.69 -18.22 6.48
C ARG A 559 24.63 -17.13 5.96
N THR A 560 24.30 -15.86 6.19
CA THR A 560 25.17 -14.73 5.76
C THR A 560 26.49 -14.66 6.55
N LEU A 561 26.52 -15.20 7.77
CA LEU A 561 27.75 -15.32 8.58
C LEU A 561 28.63 -16.53 8.19
N GLU A 562 28.05 -17.55 7.55
CA GLU A 562 28.65 -18.85 7.25
C GLU A 562 29.12 -19.03 5.79
N GLU A 563 28.82 -18.11 4.86
CA GLU A 563 29.37 -18.19 3.48
C GLU A 563 30.91 -17.99 3.47
N PRO A 564 31.68 -18.96 2.96
CA PRO A 564 33.10 -18.76 2.70
C PRO A 564 33.29 -17.87 1.46
N ASP A 565 34.26 -16.96 1.50
CA ASP A 565 34.67 -16.15 0.36
C ASP A 565 35.23 -17.05 -0.76
N ASP A 566 34.38 -17.52 -1.67
CA ASP A 566 34.78 -18.28 -2.86
C ASP A 566 35.08 -17.31 -4.00
N ASP A 567 36.20 -16.61 -3.89
CA ASP A 567 37.02 -16.21 -5.04
C ASP A 567 38.34 -15.65 -4.52
N GLY A 568 39.44 -16.30 -4.89
CA GLY A 568 40.82 -16.05 -4.44
C GLY A 568 41.42 -14.69 -4.83
N ASN A 569 40.71 -13.60 -4.55
CA ASN A 569 41.14 -12.22 -4.69
C ASN A 569 41.25 -11.62 -3.29
N ILE A 570 42.36 -10.92 -3.00
CA ILE A 570 42.63 -10.18 -1.76
C ILE A 570 41.34 -9.49 -1.28
N GLY A 571 40.82 -9.97 -0.14
CA GLY A 571 39.49 -9.67 0.34
C GLY A 571 39.30 -8.18 0.54
N THR A 572 38.15 -7.65 0.12
CA THR A 572 37.80 -6.23 0.22
C THR A 572 37.85 -5.70 1.67
N VAL A 573 37.78 -6.59 2.65
CA VAL A 573 37.99 -6.33 4.09
C VAL A 573 39.43 -5.88 4.36
N GLU A 574 40.42 -6.50 3.74
CA GLU A 574 41.83 -6.10 3.80
C GLU A 574 42.03 -4.73 3.13
N ARG A 575 41.34 -4.46 2.01
CA ARG A 575 41.34 -3.13 1.35
C ARG A 575 40.65 -2.01 2.15
N VAL A 576 39.63 -2.32 2.95
CA VAL A 576 38.97 -1.35 3.83
C VAL A 576 39.81 -1.09 5.06
N SER A 577 40.46 -2.13 5.60
CA SER A 577 41.48 -2.03 6.64
C SER A 577 42.64 -1.15 6.19
N ASP A 578 43.17 -1.37 4.98
CA ASP A 578 44.26 -0.59 4.36
C ASP A 578 43.85 0.86 4.07
N ARG A 579 42.59 1.11 3.69
CA ARG A 579 42.07 2.47 3.46
C ARG A 579 41.85 3.27 4.74
N ILE A 580 41.63 2.57 5.86
CA ILE A 580 41.52 3.18 7.19
C ILE A 580 42.94 3.39 7.76
N ALA A 581 43.87 2.46 7.52
CA ALA A 581 45.29 2.56 7.88
C ALA A 581 45.99 3.71 7.12
N ALA A 582 45.72 3.87 5.83
CA ALA A 582 46.21 4.99 5.02
C ALA A 582 45.35 6.24 5.24
N GLY A 583 45.55 6.92 6.38
CA GLY A 583 44.85 8.15 6.76
C GLY A 583 44.69 9.12 5.58
N ARG A 584 43.45 9.32 5.13
CA ARG A 584 43.15 10.31 4.07
C ARG A 584 43.34 11.72 4.61
N LYS A 585 44.29 12.46 4.04
CA LYS A 585 44.25 13.93 4.00
C LYS A 585 42.92 14.36 3.40
N ALA A 586 42.13 15.12 4.17
CA ALA A 586 40.88 15.71 3.74
C ALA A 586 41.11 16.58 2.49
N THR A 587 40.63 16.12 1.34
CA THR A 587 40.51 16.93 0.13
C THR A 587 39.03 17.01 -0.24
N GLY A 588 38.34 17.91 0.45
CA GLY A 588 36.96 18.25 0.19
C GLY A 588 36.47 19.18 1.29
N LYS A 589 36.13 20.43 0.95
CA LYS A 589 35.47 21.34 1.90
C LYS A 589 34.19 20.67 2.42
N PRO A 590 33.90 20.69 3.72
CA PRO A 590 32.61 20.25 4.22
C PRO A 590 31.51 21.14 3.62
N MET A 591 30.59 20.53 2.88
CA MET A 591 29.38 21.19 2.45
C MET A 591 28.46 21.34 3.66
N PRO A 592 27.97 22.55 3.99
CA PRO A 592 27.00 22.72 5.06
C PRO A 592 25.69 22.02 4.69
N LEU A 593 25.15 21.28 5.65
CA LEU A 593 23.78 20.75 5.64
C LEU A 593 22.80 21.88 5.31
N LYS A 594 22.11 21.80 4.17
CA LYS A 594 20.97 22.67 3.89
C LYS A 594 19.86 22.31 4.87
N ARG A 595 19.46 23.28 5.69
CA ARG A 595 18.25 23.22 6.52
C ARG A 595 17.03 22.99 5.62
N TYR A 596 16.32 21.90 5.85
CA TYR A 596 14.89 21.83 5.50
C TYR A 596 14.16 22.67 6.54
N GLU A 597 13.67 23.84 6.12
CA GLU A 597 12.73 24.62 6.91
C GLU A 597 11.36 23.94 6.79
N THR A 598 10.87 23.44 7.91
CA THR A 598 9.47 23.12 8.13
C THR A 598 8.71 24.43 8.29
N THR A 599 7.85 24.75 7.33
CA THR A 599 6.70 25.64 7.49
C THR A 599 5.45 24.92 7.06
#